data_AF-A0A660QCH2-F1
#
_entry.id   AF-A0A660QCH2-F1
#
_cell.length_a   1.000
_cell.length_b   1.000
_cell.length_c   1.000
_cell.angle_alpha   90.00
_cell.angle_beta   90.00
_cell.angle_gamma   90.00
#
_symmetry.space_group_name_H-M   'P 1'
#
loop_
_entity.id
_entity.type
_entity.pdbx_description
1 polymer ?
#
loop_
_entity_poly.entity_id
_entity_poly.type
_entity_poly.pdbx_seq_one_letter_code
_entity_poly.pdbx_strand_id
1 'polypeptide(L)'
;MALILVCLATTLGAVTFSNQLSTPATGADPFVLKHEGIYYLYCTAENHLTDTGIPVYTSTNLIDWIGPCGAGEHGLALHEDDVWGDTWFWGGDVIEKDGKFYMYATVEEHLVAAVSDSPLGPFTQAVKEPMHWTKEIDASVFTDDDGKHYIYYVRFEGGNVEYVAELSDDMLSMKEETITFCLRALDGTWERGPNEP
;
A
#
# COMPACT_ATOMS: atom_id res chain seq x y z
N MET A 1 -45.76 -36.30 26.16
CA MET A 1 -44.28 -36.24 26.04
C MET A 1 -43.94 -34.83 25.55
N ALA A 2 -43.49 -33.95 26.44
CA ALA A 2 -43.23 -32.54 26.12
C ALA A 2 -41.75 -32.37 25.78
N LEU A 3 -41.46 -31.90 24.57
CA LEU A 3 -40.10 -31.61 24.10
C LEU A 3 -39.71 -30.22 24.62
N ILE A 4 -38.75 -30.15 25.54
CA ILE A 4 -38.18 -28.88 26.01
C ILE A 4 -37.10 -28.48 25.01
N LEU A 5 -37.36 -27.41 24.25
CA LEU A 5 -36.37 -26.74 23.43
C LEU A 5 -35.49 -25.87 24.33
N VAL A 6 -34.25 -26.29 24.57
CA VAL A 6 -33.25 -25.45 25.24
C VAL A 6 -32.60 -24.57 24.18
N CYS A 7 -33.01 -23.29 24.10
CA CYS A 7 -32.23 -22.28 23.38
C CYS A 7 -30.97 -21.97 24.20
N LEU A 8 -29.82 -22.49 23.76
CA LEU A 8 -28.53 -22.04 24.25
C LEU A 8 -28.26 -20.65 23.63
N ALA A 9 -28.45 -19.60 24.42
CA ALA A 9 -27.98 -18.27 24.04
C ALA A 9 -26.45 -18.22 24.28
N THR A 10 -25.67 -18.36 23.22
CA THR A 10 -24.23 -18.07 23.27
C THR A 10 -24.05 -16.57 23.42
N THR A 11 -23.56 -16.12 24.57
CA THR A 11 -23.07 -14.75 24.74
C THR A 11 -21.80 -14.60 23.90
N LEU A 12 -21.90 -14.01 22.70
CA LEU A 12 -20.70 -13.52 22.03
C LEU A 12 -20.14 -12.38 22.90
N GLY A 13 -18.96 -12.59 23.46
CA GLY A 13 -18.21 -11.52 24.10
C GLY A 13 -17.92 -10.41 23.09
N ALA A 14 -17.86 -9.15 23.55
CA ALA A 14 -17.47 -8.05 22.70
C ALA A 14 -16.07 -8.33 22.13
N VAL A 15 -15.91 -8.16 20.81
CA VAL A 15 -14.60 -8.22 20.17
C VAL A 15 -13.84 -6.95 20.52
N THR A 16 -12.60 -7.09 21.00
CA THR A 16 -11.71 -5.98 21.39
C THR A 16 -10.43 -6.03 20.58
N PHE A 17 -9.72 -4.91 20.46
CA PHE A 17 -8.44 -4.83 19.74
C PHE A 17 -7.33 -4.25 20.62
N SER A 18 -6.08 -4.46 20.19
CA SER A 18 -4.88 -3.78 20.68
C SER A 18 -4.09 -3.30 19.47
N ASN A 19 -3.54 -2.08 19.52
CA ASN A 19 -2.90 -1.45 18.36
C ASN A 19 -1.64 -2.16 17.87
N GLN A 20 -0.97 -2.95 18.73
CA GLN A 20 0.09 -3.82 18.23
C GLN A 20 -0.56 -5.04 17.57
N LEU A 21 -0.52 -5.09 16.25
CA LEU A 21 -0.93 -6.28 15.50
C LEU A 21 -0.03 -7.46 15.89
N SER A 22 -0.63 -8.64 15.99
CA SER A 22 0.14 -9.88 16.11
C SER A 22 0.72 -10.32 14.76
N THR A 23 0.11 -9.87 13.66
CA THR A 23 0.46 -10.24 12.30
C THR A 23 0.10 -9.08 11.35
N PRO A 24 1.04 -8.58 10.56
CA PRO A 24 2.48 -8.71 10.79
C PRO A 24 2.85 -8.17 12.19
N ALA A 25 3.88 -8.75 12.82
CA ALA A 25 4.35 -8.28 14.13
C ALA A 25 5.22 -7.01 14.02
N THR A 26 5.80 -6.78 12.83
CA THR A 26 6.74 -5.72 12.47
C THR A 26 6.45 -5.29 11.04
N GLY A 27 6.66 -4.02 10.70
CA GLY A 27 6.34 -3.47 9.39
C GLY A 27 6.10 -1.96 9.48
N ALA A 28 6.36 -1.26 8.37
CA ALA A 28 6.14 0.18 8.25
C ALA A 28 5.16 0.49 7.12
N ASP A 29 4.70 1.73 7.07
CA ASP A 29 3.91 2.29 5.97
C ASP A 29 2.65 1.46 5.62
N PRO A 30 1.77 1.17 6.59
CA PRO A 30 0.63 0.28 6.37
C PRO A 30 -0.43 0.94 5.49
N PHE A 31 -0.79 0.28 4.40
CA PHE A 31 -1.95 0.61 3.57
C PHE A 31 -3.00 -0.50 3.66
N VAL A 32 -4.28 -0.14 3.86
CA VAL A 32 -5.38 -1.11 3.95
C VAL A 32 -6.42 -0.86 2.86
N LEU A 33 -6.53 -1.79 1.92
CA LEU A 33 -7.62 -1.86 0.95
C LEU A 33 -8.79 -2.67 1.53
N LYS A 34 -10.03 -2.23 1.30
CA LYS A 34 -11.22 -3.05 1.55
C LYS A 34 -11.84 -3.47 0.22
N HIS A 35 -11.94 -4.76 -0.04
CA HIS A 35 -12.55 -5.31 -1.24
C HIS A 35 -13.40 -6.54 -0.89
N GLU A 36 -14.64 -6.58 -1.39
CA GLU A 36 -15.60 -7.69 -1.17
C GLU A 36 -15.77 -8.16 0.30
N GLY A 37 -15.64 -7.23 1.25
CA GLY A 37 -15.80 -7.53 2.68
C GLY A 37 -14.54 -8.08 3.37
N ILE A 38 -13.43 -8.18 2.63
CA ILE A 38 -12.10 -8.51 3.13
C ILE A 38 -11.25 -7.23 3.14
N TYR A 39 -10.39 -7.12 4.14
CA TYR A 39 -9.36 -6.10 4.24
C TYR A 39 -8.02 -6.69 3.85
N TYR A 40 -7.24 -5.96 3.09
CA TYR A 40 -5.92 -6.33 2.58
C TYR A 40 -4.92 -5.29 3.07
N LEU A 41 -3.98 -5.71 3.90
CA LEU A 41 -2.91 -4.88 4.44
C LEU A 41 -1.64 -5.11 3.65
N TYR A 42 -1.12 -4.05 3.05
CA TYR A 42 0.19 -3.97 2.41
C TYR A 42 1.08 -3.09 3.29
N CYS A 43 2.36 -3.42 3.39
CA CYS A 43 3.29 -2.68 4.22
C CYS A 43 4.73 -2.92 3.78
N THR A 44 5.61 -1.97 4.06
CA THR A 44 7.05 -2.18 4.01
C THR A 44 7.42 -3.29 4.99
N ALA A 45 8.05 -4.36 4.51
CA ALA A 45 8.57 -5.40 5.39
C ALA A 45 9.74 -4.85 6.22
N GLU A 46 10.04 -5.46 7.37
CA GLU A 46 11.19 -5.12 8.23
C GLU A 46 12.25 -6.24 8.28
N ASN A 47 12.27 -7.14 7.29
CA ASN A 47 13.16 -8.30 7.25
C ASN A 47 13.72 -8.51 5.83
N HIS A 48 14.29 -9.68 5.53
CA HIS A 48 14.82 -9.99 4.18
C HIS A 48 13.78 -9.82 3.06
N LEU A 49 12.48 -9.77 3.37
CA LEU A 49 11.45 -9.50 2.38
C LEU A 49 11.47 -8.05 1.87
N THR A 50 12.01 -7.09 2.63
CA THR A 50 12.16 -5.69 2.18
C THR A 50 13.06 -5.57 0.96
N ASP A 51 13.96 -6.54 0.79
CA ASP A 51 14.85 -6.61 -0.35
C ASP A 51 14.22 -7.35 -1.54
N THR A 52 13.05 -7.99 -1.38
CA THR A 52 12.48 -8.86 -2.44
C THR A 52 11.06 -8.45 -2.88
N GLY A 53 10.34 -7.63 -2.11
CA GLY A 53 9.03 -7.14 -2.52
C GLY A 53 8.12 -6.64 -1.40
N ILE A 54 6.80 -6.59 -1.69
CA ILE A 54 5.77 -6.11 -0.77
C ILE A 54 4.82 -7.27 -0.37
N PRO A 55 4.73 -7.63 0.92
CA PRO A 55 3.78 -8.64 1.40
C PRO A 55 2.34 -8.12 1.45
N VAL A 56 1.38 -9.04 1.48
CA VAL A 56 -0.03 -8.74 1.77
C VAL A 56 -0.61 -9.67 2.83
N TYR A 57 -1.39 -9.10 3.74
CA TYR A 57 -2.10 -9.78 4.81
C TYR A 57 -3.60 -9.54 4.65
N THR A 58 -4.43 -10.49 5.08
CA THR A 58 -5.90 -10.35 4.99
C THR A 58 -6.57 -10.39 6.34
N SER A 59 -7.69 -9.68 6.47
CA SER A 59 -8.56 -9.69 7.64
C SER A 59 -10.02 -9.53 7.24
N THR A 60 -10.94 -10.06 8.05
CA THR A 60 -12.38 -9.79 7.90
C THR A 60 -12.90 -8.81 8.95
N ASN A 61 -12.07 -8.39 9.90
CA ASN A 61 -12.51 -7.60 11.06
C ASN A 61 -11.52 -6.49 11.49
N LEU A 62 -10.42 -6.29 10.75
CA LEU A 62 -9.32 -5.34 11.05
C LEU A 62 -8.53 -5.65 12.33
N ILE A 63 -8.77 -6.80 12.97
CA ILE A 63 -8.17 -7.19 14.24
C ILE A 63 -7.31 -8.44 14.04
N ASP A 64 -7.92 -9.48 13.50
CA ASP A 64 -7.27 -10.75 13.23
C ASP A 64 -6.78 -10.74 11.78
N TRP A 65 -5.47 -10.76 11.59
CA TRP A 65 -4.81 -10.71 10.29
C TRP A 65 -4.10 -12.04 10.00
N ILE A 66 -4.12 -12.45 8.73
CA ILE A 66 -3.53 -13.70 8.23
C ILE A 66 -2.58 -13.37 7.08
N GLY A 67 -1.37 -13.91 7.12
CA GLY A 67 -0.40 -13.76 6.02
C GLY A 67 1.06 -13.88 6.47
N PRO A 68 2.02 -13.57 5.59
CA PRO A 68 1.81 -13.07 4.22
C PRO A 68 1.08 -14.11 3.33
N CYS A 69 0.20 -13.63 2.45
CA CYS A 69 -0.72 -14.48 1.68
C CYS A 69 -0.91 -14.03 0.22
N GLY A 70 0.02 -13.23 -0.30
CA GLY A 70 0.07 -12.82 -1.70
C GLY A 70 0.25 -14.01 -2.63
N ALA A 71 -0.10 -13.81 -3.89
CA ALA A 71 -0.06 -14.83 -4.92
C ALA A 71 1.34 -15.01 -5.56
N GLY A 72 2.28 -14.10 -5.29
CA GLY A 72 3.68 -14.21 -5.68
C GLY A 72 4.50 -15.12 -4.77
N GLU A 73 5.80 -15.20 -5.05
CA GLU A 73 6.74 -15.97 -4.24
C GLU A 73 6.75 -15.48 -2.78
N HIS A 74 6.95 -16.40 -1.84
CA HIS A 74 6.97 -16.13 -0.39
C HIS A 74 5.71 -15.44 0.19
N GLY A 75 4.59 -15.44 -0.54
CA GLY A 75 3.37 -14.75 -0.12
C GLY A 75 3.40 -13.24 -0.37
N LEU A 76 4.28 -12.78 -1.28
CA LEU A 76 4.34 -11.38 -1.69
C LEU A 76 3.23 -11.04 -2.69
N ALA A 77 2.70 -9.84 -2.59
CA ALA A 77 1.82 -9.26 -3.60
C ALA A 77 2.63 -8.70 -4.78
N LEU A 78 3.80 -8.12 -4.50
CA LEU A 78 4.75 -7.60 -5.47
C LEU A 78 6.11 -8.27 -5.24
N HIS A 79 6.79 -8.73 -6.29
CA HIS A 79 8.09 -9.39 -6.21
C HIS A 79 9.09 -8.71 -7.18
N GLU A 80 10.38 -8.69 -6.85
CA GLU A 80 11.46 -8.13 -7.70
C GLU A 80 11.46 -8.67 -9.14
N ASP A 81 11.18 -9.97 -9.29
CA ASP A 81 11.08 -10.61 -10.61
C ASP A 81 9.89 -10.14 -11.47
N ASP A 82 8.95 -9.38 -10.91
CA ASP A 82 7.75 -8.90 -11.60
C ASP A 82 7.79 -7.41 -11.97
N VAL A 83 8.74 -6.65 -11.40
CA VAL A 83 8.86 -5.19 -11.62
C VAL A 83 10.30 -4.74 -11.87
N TRP A 84 10.49 -3.44 -12.04
CA TRP A 84 11.81 -2.81 -12.07
C TRP A 84 12.42 -2.70 -10.67
N GLY A 85 13.74 -2.88 -10.60
CA GLY A 85 14.53 -2.85 -9.36
C GLY A 85 14.52 -4.17 -8.60
N ASP A 86 15.49 -4.35 -7.71
CA ASP A 86 15.69 -5.59 -6.94
C ASP A 86 15.99 -5.36 -5.44
N THR A 87 15.73 -4.16 -4.92
CA THR A 87 15.89 -3.85 -3.50
C THR A 87 15.09 -2.62 -3.08
N TRP A 88 15.01 -2.40 -1.76
CA TRP A 88 14.38 -1.23 -1.14
C TRP A 88 12.91 -1.07 -1.53
N PHE A 89 12.14 -2.15 -1.39
CA PHE A 89 10.71 -2.15 -1.61
C PHE A 89 9.99 -1.51 -0.41
N TRP A 90 9.42 -0.32 -0.62
CA TRP A 90 8.71 0.44 0.43
C TRP A 90 7.29 0.83 0.01
N GLY A 91 6.40 0.93 0.99
CA GLY A 91 5.00 1.31 0.83
C GLY A 91 4.15 0.19 0.21
N GLY A 92 3.32 0.54 -0.76
CA GLY A 92 2.39 -0.37 -1.43
C GLY A 92 0.94 0.08 -1.34
N ASP A 93 0.64 1.29 -1.82
CA ASP A 93 -0.74 1.78 -1.95
C ASP A 93 -1.43 1.06 -3.11
N VAL A 94 -2.69 0.64 -2.93
CA VAL A 94 -3.44 -0.14 -3.92
C VAL A 94 -4.82 0.46 -4.15
N ILE A 95 -5.16 0.69 -5.42
CA ILE A 95 -6.50 1.09 -5.84
C ILE A 95 -7.11 0.12 -6.85
N GLU A 96 -8.43 -0.07 -6.76
CA GLU A 96 -9.22 -0.80 -7.74
C GLU A 96 -9.79 0.14 -8.80
N LYS A 97 -9.62 -0.20 -10.08
CA LYS A 97 -10.28 0.47 -11.21
C LYS A 97 -10.65 -0.56 -12.27
N ASP A 98 -11.91 -0.56 -12.69
CA ASP A 98 -12.44 -1.42 -13.75
C ASP A 98 -12.18 -2.93 -13.52
N GLY A 99 -12.21 -3.38 -12.26
CA GLY A 99 -11.97 -4.78 -11.88
C GLY A 99 -10.49 -5.20 -11.87
N LYS A 100 -9.57 -4.24 -12.00
CA LYS A 100 -8.13 -4.42 -11.85
C LYS A 100 -7.62 -3.68 -10.63
N PHE A 101 -6.51 -4.14 -10.09
CA PHE A 101 -5.83 -3.54 -8.96
C PHE A 101 -4.50 -2.97 -9.42
N TYR A 102 -4.23 -1.74 -9.00
CA TYR A 102 -3.01 -1.01 -9.32
C TYR A 102 -2.28 -0.74 -8.02
N MET A 103 -1.05 -1.27 -7.92
CA MET A 103 -0.16 -1.02 -6.80
C MET A 103 0.86 0.05 -7.17
N TYR A 104 1.04 1.01 -6.27
CA TYR A 104 2.08 2.02 -6.31
C TYR A 104 3.02 1.78 -5.14
N ALA A 105 4.29 1.56 -5.46
CA ALA A 105 5.32 1.28 -4.48
C ALA A 105 6.59 2.08 -4.80
N THR A 106 7.50 2.11 -3.84
CA THR A 106 8.86 2.61 -4.03
C THR A 106 9.79 1.42 -4.19
N VAL A 107 10.65 1.45 -5.20
CA VAL A 107 11.75 0.48 -5.39
C VAL A 107 13.00 1.27 -5.73
N GLU A 108 14.11 1.02 -5.04
CA GLU A 108 15.36 1.78 -5.19
C GLU A 108 15.17 3.31 -5.18
N GLU A 109 14.28 3.83 -4.32
CA GLU A 109 13.91 5.26 -4.27
C GLU A 109 13.27 5.80 -5.57
N HIS A 110 12.61 4.96 -6.36
CA HIS A 110 11.81 5.37 -7.51
C HIS A 110 10.40 4.80 -7.41
N LEU A 111 9.42 5.53 -7.94
CA LEU A 111 8.04 5.06 -7.98
C LEU A 111 7.87 4.00 -9.07
N VAL A 112 7.18 2.92 -8.72
CA VAL A 112 6.72 1.90 -9.66
C VAL A 112 5.21 1.77 -9.60
N ALA A 113 4.58 1.59 -10.76
CA ALA A 113 3.17 1.24 -10.88
C ALA A 113 3.06 -0.16 -11.51
N ALA A 114 2.34 -1.05 -10.86
CA ALA A 114 2.16 -2.44 -11.27
C ALA A 114 0.68 -2.86 -11.20
N VAL A 115 0.27 -3.80 -12.03
CA VAL A 115 -1.14 -4.19 -12.19
C VAL A 115 -1.37 -5.66 -11.88
N SER A 116 -2.53 -5.97 -11.31
CA SER A 116 -3.02 -7.33 -11.03
C SER A 116 -4.52 -7.43 -11.28
N ASP A 117 -5.01 -8.64 -11.57
CA ASP A 117 -6.45 -8.96 -11.59
C ASP A 117 -6.99 -9.35 -10.20
N SER A 118 -6.15 -9.29 -9.16
CA SER A 118 -6.45 -9.69 -7.79
C SER A 118 -5.78 -8.76 -6.77
N PRO A 119 -6.43 -8.44 -5.64
CA PRO A 119 -5.80 -7.68 -4.56
C PRO A 119 -4.64 -8.45 -3.91
N LEU A 120 -4.54 -9.77 -4.13
CA LEU A 120 -3.40 -10.58 -3.65
C LEU A 120 -2.18 -10.55 -4.59
N GLY A 121 -2.24 -9.82 -5.70
CA GLY A 121 -1.23 -9.89 -6.75
C GLY A 121 -1.32 -11.20 -7.57
N PRO A 122 -0.22 -11.62 -8.23
CA PRO A 122 1.04 -10.87 -8.33
C PRO A 122 0.81 -9.57 -9.10
N PHE A 123 1.28 -8.46 -8.55
CA PHE A 123 1.33 -7.18 -9.25
C PHE A 123 2.54 -7.19 -10.17
N THR A 124 2.32 -6.90 -11.46
CA THR A 124 3.37 -7.02 -12.48
C THR A 124 3.46 -5.78 -13.34
N GLN A 125 4.65 -5.53 -13.87
CA GLN A 125 4.87 -4.55 -14.93
C GLN A 125 5.04 -5.25 -16.28
N ALA A 126 4.26 -4.83 -17.28
CA ALA A 126 4.44 -5.30 -18.65
C ALA A 126 5.78 -4.84 -19.23
N VAL A 127 6.22 -3.63 -18.86
CA VAL A 127 7.54 -3.07 -19.13
C VAL A 127 8.12 -2.64 -17.79
N LYS A 128 9.23 -3.26 -17.39
CA LYS A 128 9.89 -3.03 -16.10
C LYS A 128 10.71 -1.73 -16.14
N GLU A 129 10.05 -0.62 -15.87
CA GLU A 129 10.67 0.71 -15.72
C GLU A 129 9.98 1.47 -14.57
N PRO A 130 10.69 2.39 -13.88
CA PRO A 130 10.05 3.28 -12.93
C PRO A 130 9.14 4.28 -13.66
N MET A 131 8.16 4.86 -12.94
CA MET A 131 7.30 5.92 -13.50
C MET A 131 8.12 7.14 -13.90
N HIS A 132 9.13 7.49 -13.12
CA HIS A 132 10.14 8.51 -13.43
C HIS A 132 11.53 8.02 -13.03
N TRP A 133 12.57 8.51 -13.72
CA TRP A 133 13.98 8.29 -13.36
C TRP A 133 14.51 9.27 -12.30
N THR A 134 13.61 10.02 -11.66
CA THR A 134 13.94 10.92 -10.54
C THR A 134 13.64 10.18 -9.25
N LYS A 135 14.47 10.41 -8.23
CA LYS A 135 14.27 9.80 -6.92
C LYS A 135 13.01 10.34 -6.26
N GLU A 136 12.07 9.44 -6.00
CA GLU A 136 10.72 9.70 -5.54
C GLU A 136 10.24 8.53 -4.68
N ILE A 137 9.51 8.82 -3.60
CA ILE A 137 9.02 7.81 -2.64
C ILE A 137 7.56 8.05 -2.24
N ASP A 138 7.00 7.11 -1.47
CA ASP A 138 5.75 7.25 -0.72
C ASP A 138 4.52 7.61 -1.58
N ALA A 139 4.37 6.93 -2.72
CA ALA A 139 3.20 7.13 -3.58
C ALA A 139 1.89 6.75 -2.88
N SER A 140 0.88 7.62 -3.00
CA SER A 140 -0.50 7.34 -2.60
C SER A 140 -1.49 7.90 -3.63
N VAL A 141 -2.57 7.17 -3.91
CA VAL A 141 -3.53 7.54 -4.97
C VAL A 141 -4.89 7.93 -4.40
N PHE A 142 -5.33 9.12 -4.78
CA PHE A 142 -6.66 9.63 -4.51
C PHE A 142 -7.52 9.59 -5.77
N THR A 143 -8.76 9.13 -5.65
CA THR A 143 -9.77 9.26 -6.70
C THR A 143 -10.77 10.32 -6.31
N ASP A 144 -10.89 11.34 -7.15
CA ASP A 144 -11.81 12.45 -6.94
C ASP A 144 -13.22 12.12 -7.44
N ASP A 145 -14.19 12.92 -7.02
CA ASP A 145 -15.62 12.74 -7.33
C ASP A 145 -15.93 12.83 -8.84
N ASP A 146 -15.04 13.43 -9.63
CA ASP A 146 -15.14 13.51 -11.10
C ASP A 146 -14.57 12.28 -11.82
N GLY A 147 -14.05 11.30 -11.07
CA GLY A 147 -13.47 10.07 -11.59
C GLY A 147 -12.01 10.19 -12.02
N LYS A 148 -11.37 11.34 -11.81
CA LYS A 148 -9.93 11.47 -12.01
C LYS A 148 -9.14 10.87 -10.86
N HIS A 149 -7.94 10.41 -11.18
CA HIS A 149 -7.02 9.82 -10.22
C HIS A 149 -5.78 10.70 -10.10
N TYR A 150 -5.38 10.98 -8.88
CA TYR A 150 -4.24 11.82 -8.55
C TYR A 150 -3.27 11.05 -7.67
N ILE A 151 -1.99 11.04 -8.03
CA ILE A 151 -0.92 10.43 -7.26
C ILE A 151 -0.18 11.53 -6.48
N TYR A 152 -0.12 11.33 -5.17
CA TYR A 152 0.66 12.08 -4.20
C TYR A 152 1.97 11.35 -3.96
N TYR A 153 3.08 12.07 -3.88
CA TYR A 153 4.41 11.47 -3.73
C TYR A 153 5.45 12.48 -3.23
N VAL A 154 6.57 11.96 -2.72
CA VAL A 154 7.65 12.76 -2.14
C VAL A 154 8.84 12.86 -3.10
N ARG A 155 9.42 14.05 -3.22
CA ARG A 155 10.74 14.32 -3.83
C ARG A 155 11.75 14.81 -2.80
N PHE A 156 13.03 14.51 -3.04
CA PHE A 156 14.14 14.95 -2.19
C PHE A 156 14.72 16.31 -2.64
N GLU A 157 14.03 17.39 -2.33
CA GLU A 157 14.42 18.76 -2.72
C GLU A 157 14.72 19.61 -1.48
N GLY A 158 15.90 19.46 -0.87
CA GLY A 158 16.24 20.18 0.37
C GLY A 158 15.43 19.70 1.59
N GLY A 159 15.13 18.40 1.60
CA GLY A 159 14.21 17.70 2.50
C GLY A 159 13.13 16.96 1.71
N ASN A 160 12.19 16.34 2.41
CA ASN A 160 11.02 15.72 1.79
C ASN A 160 10.03 16.82 1.35
N VAL A 161 9.62 16.76 0.09
CA VAL A 161 8.67 17.70 -0.52
C VAL A 161 7.56 16.91 -1.19
N GLU A 162 6.33 17.21 -0.80
CA GLU A 162 5.13 16.55 -1.34
C GLU A 162 4.71 17.21 -2.65
N TYR A 163 4.43 16.38 -3.65
CA TYR A 163 3.91 16.74 -4.96
C TYR A 163 2.65 15.94 -5.27
N VAL A 164 1.83 16.45 -6.19
CA VAL A 164 0.69 15.72 -6.75
C VAL A 164 0.70 15.82 -8.26
N ALA A 165 0.27 14.77 -8.95
CA ALA A 165 0.03 14.76 -10.39
C ALA A 165 -1.24 13.99 -10.73
N GLU A 166 -1.93 14.36 -11.81
CA GLU A 166 -3.00 13.54 -12.40
C GLU A 166 -2.35 12.30 -13.04
N LEU A 167 -2.93 11.11 -12.82
CA LEU A 167 -2.50 9.88 -13.48
C LEU A 167 -3.00 9.83 -14.93
N SER A 168 -2.26 9.11 -15.78
CA SER A 168 -2.74 8.69 -17.10
C SER A 168 -3.97 7.78 -16.98
N ASP A 169 -4.77 7.70 -18.04
CA ASP A 169 -6.00 6.89 -18.04
C ASP A 169 -5.75 5.38 -17.83
N ASP A 170 -4.54 4.91 -18.16
CA ASP A 170 -4.07 3.54 -17.93
C ASP A 170 -3.56 3.29 -16.50
N MET A 171 -3.50 4.34 -15.66
CA MET A 171 -3.05 4.35 -14.26
C MET A 171 -1.57 4.06 -14.05
N LEU A 172 -0.75 3.94 -15.10
CA LEU A 172 0.64 3.47 -15.00
C LEU A 172 1.69 4.58 -15.14
N SER A 173 1.28 5.82 -15.46
CA SER A 173 2.18 6.97 -15.58
C SER A 173 1.51 8.25 -15.07
N MET A 174 2.30 9.30 -14.88
CA MET A 174 1.80 10.63 -14.49
C MET A 174 1.68 11.54 -15.71
N LYS A 175 0.70 12.44 -15.69
CA LYS A 175 0.62 13.57 -16.63
C LYS A 175 1.57 14.66 -16.16
N GLU A 176 2.81 14.67 -16.68
CA GLU A 176 3.90 15.53 -16.22
C GLU A 176 3.52 17.01 -16.13
N GLU A 177 2.70 17.50 -17.06
CA GLU A 177 2.24 18.89 -17.11
C GLU A 177 1.31 19.29 -15.95
N THR A 178 0.84 18.32 -15.17
CA THR A 178 -0.04 18.52 -14.01
C THR A 178 0.69 18.49 -12.67
N ILE A 179 2.00 18.17 -12.67
CA ILE A 179 2.80 18.09 -11.44
C ILE A 179 2.75 19.42 -10.69
N THR A 180 2.24 19.36 -9.47
CA THR A 180 1.98 20.52 -8.62
C THR A 180 2.60 20.30 -7.24
N PHE A 181 3.35 21.30 -6.77
CA PHE A 181 3.84 21.34 -5.39
C PHE A 181 2.67 21.35 -4.40
N CYS A 182 2.73 20.50 -3.37
CA CYS A 182 1.74 20.46 -2.30
C CYS A 182 2.27 21.15 -1.03
N LEU A 183 3.27 20.55 -0.38
CA LEU A 183 3.77 21.03 0.91
C LEU A 183 5.22 20.59 1.15
N ARG A 184 5.85 21.24 2.12
CA ARG A 184 7.16 20.86 2.66
C ARG A 184 7.25 21.28 4.12
N ALA A 185 8.05 20.56 4.90
CA ALA A 185 8.33 20.93 6.29
C ALA A 185 8.93 22.35 6.38
N LEU A 186 8.44 23.14 7.32
CA LEU A 186 8.86 24.51 7.55
C LEU A 186 9.96 24.59 8.61
N ASP A 187 11.01 25.37 8.30
CA ASP A 187 12.10 25.67 9.23
C ASP A 187 11.59 26.30 10.53
N GLY A 188 12.14 25.88 11.67
CA GLY A 188 11.81 26.42 12.98
C GLY A 188 10.43 26.03 13.51
N THR A 189 9.77 25.05 12.88
CA THR A 189 8.52 24.45 13.36
C THR A 189 8.77 23.07 13.96
N TRP A 190 7.71 22.43 14.46
CA TRP A 190 7.76 21.06 14.96
C TRP A 190 8.08 20.03 13.87
N GLU A 191 7.89 20.40 12.59
CA GLU A 191 8.12 19.55 11.42
C GLU A 191 9.62 19.27 11.24
N ARG A 192 10.49 20.20 11.66
CA ARG A 192 11.95 20.02 11.71
C ARG A 192 12.43 19.88 13.15
N GLY A 193 12.07 18.76 13.76
CA GLY A 193 12.39 18.43 15.15
C GLY A 193 13.82 17.90 15.35
N PRO A 194 14.30 17.78 16.61
CA PRO A 194 15.65 17.28 16.93
C PRO A 194 15.89 15.80 16.60
N ASN A 195 14.87 15.10 16.12
CA ASN A 195 14.90 13.69 15.72
C ASN A 195 14.64 13.53 14.21
N GLU A 196 14.81 14.58 13.40
CA GLU A 196 14.93 14.36 11.95
C GLU A 196 16.11 13.40 11.67
N PRO A 197 15.98 12.48 10.71
CA PRO A 197 17.11 11.68 10.23
C PRO A 197 18.23 12.55 9.64
#